data_AF-A0A7C5U1G8-F1
#
_entry.id   AF-A0A7C5U1G8-F1
#
_cell.length_a   1.000
_cell.length_b   1.000
_cell.length_c   1.000
_cell.angle_alpha   90.00
_cell.angle_beta   90.00
_cell.angle_gamma   90.00
#
_symmetry.space_group_name_H-M   'P 1'
#
loop_
_entity.id
_entity.type
_entity.pdbx_description
1 polymer ?
#
loop_
_entity_poly.entity_id
_entity_poly.type
_entity_poly.pdbx_seq_one_letter_code
_entity_poly.pdbx_strand_id
1 'polypeptide(L)'
;MKLGKYVILKDKQFYTVDMRLIGNAVEVTRELANTYNLLHIRDRDLDRGIIKNLDIYDKLTYYINVQVEIHRELQGLEKLLEFQVRLVAIPGIASKYSLYKAIMIDRYDQLVDNIRDVIVSDPALVDGLLSKYRVMALGFRDRRVFLAIDM
;
A
#
# COMPACT_ATOMS: atom_id res chain seq x y z
N MET A 1 -18.63 -0.23 -11.44
CA MET A 1 -18.48 -0.99 -10.18
C MET A 1 -17.82 -0.07 -9.14
N LYS A 2 -18.45 0.19 -7.99
CA LYS A 2 -17.92 1.14 -6.97
C LYS A 2 -16.93 0.41 -6.05
N LEU A 3 -15.68 0.23 -6.47
CA LEU A 3 -14.63 -0.49 -5.71
C LEU A 3 -13.98 0.38 -4.61
N GLY A 4 -14.74 0.85 -3.64
CA GLY A 4 -14.14 1.33 -2.37
C GLY A 4 -13.68 0.18 -1.47
N LYS A 5 -13.33 -0.99 -2.02
CA LYS A 5 -13.35 -2.27 -1.33
C LYS A 5 -11.99 -2.96 -1.45
N TYR A 6 -11.46 -3.37 -0.32
CA TYR A 6 -10.38 -4.35 -0.20
C TYR A 6 -10.56 -5.49 -1.22
N VAL A 7 -9.50 -5.86 -1.91
CA VAL A 7 -9.45 -7.03 -2.80
C VAL A 7 -8.29 -7.92 -2.42
N ILE A 8 -8.34 -9.18 -2.82
CA ILE A 8 -7.30 -10.16 -2.55
C ILE A 8 -6.60 -10.46 -3.88
N LEU A 9 -5.27 -10.43 -3.90
CA LEU A 9 -4.49 -10.83 -5.06
C LEU A 9 -3.76 -12.13 -4.74
N LYS A 10 -4.26 -13.25 -5.29
CA LYS A 10 -3.72 -14.59 -5.05
C LYS A 10 -3.51 -15.30 -6.38
N ASP A 11 -2.38 -15.99 -6.53
CA ASP A 11 -2.04 -16.75 -7.75
C ASP A 11 -2.17 -15.90 -9.04
N LYS A 12 -1.79 -14.61 -8.96
CA LYS A 12 -1.89 -13.61 -10.04
C LYS A 12 -3.32 -13.33 -10.51
N GLN A 13 -4.31 -13.63 -9.67
CA GLN A 13 -5.73 -13.37 -9.88
C GLN A 13 -6.26 -12.46 -8.76
N PHE A 14 -7.10 -11.50 -9.13
CA PHE A 14 -7.85 -10.69 -8.17
C PHE A 14 -9.15 -11.37 -7.76
N TYR A 15 -9.45 -11.29 -6.47
CA TYR A 15 -10.66 -11.77 -5.85
C TYR A 15 -11.29 -10.67 -5.00
N THR A 16 -12.60 -10.73 -4.84
CA THR A 16 -13.29 -10.00 -3.77
C THR A 16 -12.94 -10.59 -2.41
N VAL A 17 -13.25 -9.88 -1.32
CA VAL A 17 -13.03 -10.37 0.06
C VAL A 17 -13.79 -11.69 0.33
N ASP A 18 -14.93 -11.89 -0.31
CA ASP A 18 -15.71 -13.14 -0.28
C ASP A 18 -15.24 -14.18 -1.31
N MET A 19 -13.99 -14.07 -1.79
CA MET A 19 -13.30 -15.04 -2.65
C MET A 19 -13.94 -15.26 -4.03
N ARG A 20 -14.69 -14.30 -4.56
CA ARG A 20 -15.19 -14.36 -5.96
C ARG A 20 -14.13 -13.84 -6.90
N LEU A 21 -13.84 -14.59 -7.97
CA LEU A 21 -12.89 -14.19 -8.99
C LEU A 21 -13.35 -12.91 -9.69
N ILE A 22 -12.46 -11.92 -9.75
CA ILE A 22 -12.65 -10.66 -10.48
C ILE A 22 -12.00 -10.79 -11.86
N GLY A 23 -10.76 -11.29 -11.91
CA GLY A 23 -9.99 -11.44 -13.14
C GLY A 23 -8.49 -11.49 -12.91
N ASN A 24 -7.70 -11.52 -13.98
CA ASN A 24 -6.25 -11.59 -13.86
C ASN A 24 -5.64 -10.26 -13.40
N ALA A 25 -4.46 -10.33 -12.78
CA ALA A 25 -3.84 -9.17 -12.16
C ALA A 25 -3.58 -8.01 -13.12
N VAL A 26 -3.17 -8.29 -14.37
CA VAL A 26 -2.79 -7.26 -15.33
C VAL A 26 -4.01 -6.52 -15.87
N GLU A 27 -5.05 -7.27 -16.27
CA GLU A 27 -6.29 -6.71 -16.79
C GLU A 27 -7.01 -5.87 -15.74
N VAL A 28 -7.21 -6.45 -14.55
CA VAL A 28 -7.89 -5.76 -13.45
C VAL A 28 -7.10 -4.51 -13.04
N THR A 29 -5.78 -4.56 -12.98
CA THR A 29 -4.96 -3.38 -12.63
C THR A 29 -5.05 -2.28 -13.68
N ARG A 30 -5.06 -2.63 -14.97
CA ARG A 30 -5.28 -1.66 -16.05
C ARG A 30 -6.63 -0.98 -15.95
N GLU A 31 -7.68 -1.73 -15.59
CA GLU A 31 -9.00 -1.15 -15.36
C GLU A 31 -9.02 -0.25 -14.12
N LEU A 32 -8.40 -0.68 -13.03
CA LEU A 32 -8.26 0.07 -11.79
C LEU A 32 -7.51 1.40 -12.00
N ALA A 33 -6.49 1.42 -12.85
CA ALA A 33 -5.73 2.64 -13.17
C ALA A 33 -6.60 3.78 -13.75
N ASN A 34 -7.77 3.47 -14.31
CA ASN A 34 -8.70 4.50 -14.79
C ASN A 34 -9.44 5.22 -13.64
N THR A 35 -9.42 4.66 -12.43
CA THR A 35 -10.17 5.16 -11.27
C THR A 35 -9.25 5.52 -10.10
N TYR A 36 -8.18 4.74 -9.89
CA TYR A 36 -7.25 4.87 -8.77
C TYR A 36 -5.89 5.33 -9.28
N ASN A 37 -5.22 6.15 -8.48
CA ASN A 37 -3.86 6.61 -8.79
C ASN A 37 -2.79 5.83 -8.02
N LEU A 38 -3.20 5.03 -7.04
CA LEU A 38 -2.32 4.32 -6.11
C LEU A 38 -2.96 3.01 -5.66
N LEU A 39 -2.20 1.92 -5.74
CA LEU A 39 -2.50 0.66 -5.06
C LEU A 39 -1.67 0.57 -3.80
N HIS A 40 -2.33 0.22 -2.70
CA HIS A 40 -1.71 -0.09 -1.45
C HIS A 40 -1.80 -1.58 -1.21
N ILE A 41 -0.66 -2.23 -1.02
CA ILE A 41 -0.55 -3.67 -0.92
C ILE A 41 -0.05 -4.03 0.47
N ARG A 42 -0.73 -4.96 1.10
CA ARG A 42 -0.24 -5.73 2.23
C ARG A 42 0.14 -7.12 1.72
N ASP A 43 1.43 -7.44 1.76
CA ASP A 43 1.95 -8.74 1.31
C ASP A 43 2.30 -9.60 2.52
N ARG A 44 1.54 -10.70 2.71
CA ARG A 44 1.71 -11.60 3.86
C ARG A 44 3.01 -12.40 3.80
N ASP A 45 3.64 -12.53 2.63
CA ASP A 45 4.97 -13.13 2.52
C ASP A 45 6.04 -12.20 3.10
N LEU A 46 5.91 -10.88 2.91
CA LEU A 46 6.81 -9.90 3.51
C LEU A 46 6.71 -9.91 5.04
N ASP A 47 5.51 -10.07 5.60
CA ASP A 47 5.31 -10.27 7.05
C ASP A 47 6.09 -11.49 7.58
N ARG A 48 6.30 -12.50 6.72
CA ARG A 48 7.07 -13.72 7.02
C ARG A 48 8.56 -13.61 6.70
N GLY A 49 9.02 -12.47 6.18
CA GLY A 49 10.42 -12.29 5.78
C GLY A 49 10.75 -12.79 4.38
N ILE A 50 9.75 -13.07 3.54
CA ILE A 50 9.92 -13.73 2.25
C ILE A 50 9.65 -12.72 1.13
N ILE A 51 10.66 -12.43 0.32
CA ILE A 51 10.55 -11.56 -0.85
C ILE A 51 10.42 -12.43 -2.11
N LYS A 52 9.20 -12.68 -2.57
CA LYS A 52 8.94 -13.54 -3.75
C LYS A 52 8.07 -12.91 -4.84
N ASN A 53 7.23 -11.94 -4.47
CA ASN A 53 6.22 -11.34 -5.34
C ASN A 53 6.78 -10.18 -6.20
N LEU A 54 8.06 -10.25 -6.59
CA LEU A 54 8.72 -9.17 -7.35
C LEU A 54 8.16 -9.03 -8.76
N ASP A 55 7.87 -10.15 -9.44
CA ASP A 55 7.36 -10.17 -10.81
C ASP A 55 5.96 -9.55 -10.93
N ILE A 56 5.18 -9.64 -9.85
CA ILE A 56 3.86 -9.03 -9.80
C ILE A 56 3.98 -7.54 -9.50
N TYR A 57 4.88 -7.11 -8.60
CA TYR A 57 5.13 -5.68 -8.40
C TYR A 57 5.53 -4.96 -9.68
N ASP A 58 6.48 -5.51 -10.43
CA ASP A 58 6.93 -4.99 -11.73
C ASP A 58 5.76 -4.77 -12.71
N LYS A 59 4.87 -5.76 -12.81
CA LYS A 59 3.70 -5.70 -13.69
C LYS A 59 2.68 -4.68 -13.23
N LEU A 60 2.46 -4.56 -11.92
CA LEU A 60 1.48 -3.64 -11.36
C LEU A 60 1.96 -2.19 -11.49
N THR A 61 3.24 -1.91 -11.20
CA THR A 61 3.83 -0.57 -11.25
C THR A 61 3.88 0.02 -12.66
N TYR A 62 3.83 -0.82 -13.70
CA TYR A 62 3.67 -0.38 -15.08
C TYR A 62 2.36 0.40 -15.32
N TYR A 63 1.28 0.07 -14.61
CA TYR A 63 -0.05 0.65 -14.87
C TYR A 63 -0.49 1.68 -13.82
N ILE A 64 -0.05 1.54 -12.58
CA ILE A 64 -0.51 2.36 -11.44
C ILE A 64 0.59 2.44 -10.39
N ASN A 65 0.66 3.55 -9.65
CA ASN A 65 1.62 3.63 -8.54
C ASN A 65 1.31 2.53 -7.53
N VAL A 66 2.34 1.81 -7.06
CA VAL A 66 2.20 0.79 -6.02
C VAL A 66 2.96 1.21 -4.78
N GLN A 67 2.34 0.99 -3.63
CA GLN A 67 3.01 1.06 -2.35
C GLN A 67 2.77 -0.22 -1.55
N VAL A 68 3.78 -0.67 -0.81
CA VAL A 68 3.73 -1.93 -0.06
C VAL A 68 4.00 -1.68 1.42
N GLU A 69 3.13 -2.22 2.27
CA GLU A 69 3.31 -2.24 3.73
C GLU A 69 4.46 -3.17 4.13
N ILE A 70 5.34 -2.66 4.97
CA ILE A 70 6.44 -3.43 5.56
C ILE A 70 6.17 -3.49 7.05
N HIS A 71 5.95 -4.70 7.59
CA HIS A 71 5.64 -4.95 9.02
C HIS A 71 6.85 -5.38 9.84
N ARG A 72 8.02 -5.58 9.21
CA ARG A 72 9.26 -5.97 9.88
C ARG A 72 10.49 -5.55 9.09
N GLU A 73 11.65 -5.61 9.73
CA GLU A 73 12.92 -5.43 9.03
C GLU A 73 13.20 -6.60 8.08
N LEU A 74 13.47 -6.27 6.82
CA LEU A 74 13.73 -7.22 5.75
C LEU A 74 15.14 -7.01 5.18
N GLN A 75 15.90 -8.09 5.07
CA GLN A 75 17.15 -8.07 4.31
C GLN A 75 16.83 -7.99 2.80
N GLY A 76 17.49 -7.07 2.10
CA GLY A 76 17.26 -6.87 0.66
C GLY A 76 15.98 -6.12 0.34
N LEU A 77 15.44 -5.35 1.29
CA LEU A 77 14.30 -4.45 1.08
C LEU A 77 14.57 -3.47 -0.08
N GLU A 78 15.83 -3.08 -0.28
CA GLU A 78 16.23 -2.21 -1.39
C GLU A 78 15.84 -2.79 -2.76
N LYS A 79 15.72 -4.11 -2.91
CA LYS A 79 15.28 -4.75 -4.17
C LYS A 79 13.88 -4.33 -4.57
N LEU A 80 12.99 -4.05 -3.62
CA LEU A 80 11.63 -3.57 -3.95
C LEU A 80 11.66 -2.19 -4.62
N LEU A 81 12.67 -1.38 -4.31
CA LEU A 81 12.83 -0.04 -4.90
C LEU A 81 13.22 -0.11 -6.37
N GLU A 82 13.87 -1.19 -6.81
CA GLU A 82 14.21 -1.42 -8.22
C GLU A 82 12.95 -1.52 -9.10
N PHE A 83 11.82 -1.97 -8.54
CA PHE A 83 10.53 -2.08 -9.20
C PHE A 83 9.65 -0.84 -9.07
N GLN A 84 10.23 0.29 -8.63
CA GLN A 84 9.53 1.57 -8.40
C GLN A 84 8.42 1.50 -7.33
N VAL A 85 8.45 0.47 -6.47
CA VAL A 85 7.50 0.34 -5.36
C VAL A 85 7.83 1.37 -4.29
N ARG A 86 6.79 2.02 -3.77
CA ARG A 86 6.89 2.90 -2.62
C ARG A 86 6.78 2.08 -1.33
N LEU A 87 7.76 2.19 -0.45
CA LEU A 87 7.72 1.48 0.83
C LEU A 87 6.91 2.26 1.86
N VAL A 88 6.01 1.56 2.55
CA VAL A 88 5.23 2.07 3.67
C VAL A 88 5.72 1.43 4.96
N ALA A 89 6.16 2.25 5.90
CA ALA A 89 6.54 1.78 7.24
C ALA A 89 5.29 1.60 8.11
N ILE A 90 5.33 0.58 8.96
CA ILE A 90 4.45 0.47 10.14
C ILE A 90 5.24 0.97 11.36
N PRO A 91 4.59 1.53 12.39
CA PRO A 91 5.27 2.08 13.55
C PRO A 91 6.07 1.00 14.28
N GLY A 92 7.30 1.32 14.67
CA GLY A 92 8.20 0.40 15.37
C GLY A 92 9.24 -0.31 14.49
N ILE A 93 9.25 -0.08 13.18
CA ILE A 93 10.28 -0.61 12.28
C ILE A 93 11.38 0.43 12.12
N ALA A 94 12.47 0.26 12.87
CA ALA A 94 13.32 1.37 13.28
C ALA A 94 14.59 1.63 12.45
N SER A 95 15.12 0.68 11.66
CA SER A 95 16.51 0.87 11.21
C SER A 95 16.75 1.82 10.02
N LYS A 96 15.77 2.09 9.13
CA LYS A 96 16.01 2.91 7.92
C LYS A 96 14.78 3.69 7.41
N TYR A 97 14.22 4.60 8.22
CA TYR A 97 13.07 5.44 7.82
C TYR A 97 13.30 6.24 6.52
N SER A 98 14.56 6.50 6.12
CA SER A 98 14.90 7.19 4.87
C SER A 98 14.46 6.45 3.59
N LEU A 99 14.29 5.12 3.64
CA LEU A 99 13.83 4.32 2.50
C LEU A 99 12.31 4.40 2.30
N TYR A 100 11.57 4.76 3.35
CA TYR A 100 10.13 4.75 3.35
C TYR A 100 9.58 6.08 2.84
N LYS A 101 8.60 5.99 1.94
CA LYS A 101 7.93 7.17 1.38
C LYS A 101 6.68 7.55 2.14
N ALA A 102 6.12 6.63 2.92
CA ALA A 102 4.97 6.85 3.76
C ALA A 102 5.06 6.03 5.06
N ILE A 103 4.28 6.41 6.05
CA ILE A 103 4.09 5.67 7.29
C ILE A 103 2.60 5.48 7.52
N MET A 104 2.19 4.27 7.89
CA MET A 104 0.83 4.02 8.36
C MET A 104 0.78 4.19 9.86
N ILE A 105 -0.20 4.93 10.38
CA ILE A 105 -0.37 5.14 11.81
C ILE A 105 -1.82 4.91 12.22
N ASP A 106 -2.00 4.49 13.46
CA ASP A 106 -3.28 4.42 14.16
C ASP A 106 -3.38 5.45 15.31
N ARG A 107 -2.27 6.08 15.67
CA ARG A 107 -2.19 7.10 16.72
C ARG A 107 -1.14 8.17 16.40
N TYR A 108 -1.34 9.39 16.93
CA TYR A 108 -0.46 10.53 16.65
C TYR A 108 0.99 10.36 17.15
N ASP A 109 1.20 9.58 18.21
CA ASP A 109 2.52 9.32 18.82
C ASP A 109 3.42 8.44 17.95
N GLN A 110 2.88 7.87 16.87
CA GLN A 110 3.61 7.02 15.92
C GLN A 110 4.21 7.79 14.73
N LEU A 111 4.02 9.11 14.67
CA LEU A 111 4.56 9.95 13.61
C LEU A 111 6.10 9.93 13.61
N VAL A 112 6.66 10.03 12.40
CA VAL A 112 8.11 10.10 12.17
C VAL A 112 8.40 11.36 11.37
N ASP A 113 9.21 12.26 11.94
CA ASP A 113 9.44 13.63 11.42
C ASP A 113 9.89 13.67 9.95
N ASN A 114 10.63 12.64 9.50
CA ASN A 114 11.21 12.60 8.17
C ASN A 114 10.28 12.01 7.10
N ILE A 115 9.08 11.55 7.46
CA ILE A 115 8.11 10.97 6.54
C ILE A 115 6.92 11.93 6.37
N ARG A 116 6.77 12.50 5.17
CA ARG A 116 5.71 13.48 4.87
C ARG A 116 4.36 12.86 4.57
N ASP A 117 4.33 11.62 4.09
CA ASP A 117 3.10 10.94 3.71
C ASP A 117 2.64 10.05 4.84
N VAL A 118 1.43 10.30 5.32
CA VAL A 118 0.85 9.58 6.45
C VAL A 118 -0.39 8.84 5.95
N ILE A 119 -0.42 7.54 6.17
CA ILE A 119 -1.57 6.69 5.89
C ILE A 119 -2.30 6.46 7.21
N VAL A 120 -3.60 6.67 7.22
CA VAL A 120 -4.45 6.43 8.40
C VAL A 120 -5.59 5.50 8.03
N SER A 121 -5.91 4.58 8.94
CA SER A 121 -7.13 3.77 8.86
C SER A 121 -8.30 4.44 9.56
N ASP A 122 -8.03 5.25 10.59
CA ASP A 122 -9.03 6.02 11.33
C ASP A 122 -9.19 7.43 10.74
N PRO A 123 -10.36 7.78 10.18
CA PRO A 123 -10.62 9.13 9.67
C PRO A 123 -10.58 10.21 10.74
N ALA A 124 -10.75 9.88 12.03
CA ALA A 124 -10.68 10.86 13.12
C ALA A 124 -9.29 11.52 13.24
N LEU A 125 -8.24 10.83 12.77
CA LEU A 125 -6.87 11.35 12.79
C LEU A 125 -6.61 12.39 11.69
N VAL A 126 -7.41 12.40 10.61
CA VAL A 126 -7.12 13.14 9.38
C VAL A 126 -6.98 14.63 9.64
N ASP A 127 -7.96 15.24 10.31
CA ASP A 127 -8.02 16.70 10.46
C ASP A 127 -6.81 17.26 11.22
N GLY A 128 -6.35 16.57 12.25
CA GLY A 128 -5.16 16.96 13.02
C GLY A 128 -3.85 16.87 12.23
N LEU A 129 -3.80 16.06 11.16
CA LEU A 129 -2.60 15.81 10.37
C LEU A 129 -2.49 16.69 9.12
N LEU A 130 -3.63 17.14 8.56
CA LEU A 130 -3.67 17.86 7.28
C LEU A 130 -2.85 19.16 7.25
N SER A 131 -2.64 19.80 8.40
CA SER A 131 -1.86 21.04 8.51
C SER A 131 -0.36 20.86 8.24
N LYS A 132 0.16 19.63 8.39
CA LYS A 132 1.61 19.35 8.35
C LYS A 132 1.98 18.19 7.42
N TYR A 133 1.04 17.29 7.16
CA TYR A 133 1.32 16.03 6.46
C TYR A 133 0.43 15.84 5.23
N ARG A 134 0.94 15.06 4.29
CA ARG A 134 0.13 14.55 3.18
C ARG A 134 -0.60 13.29 3.65
N VAL A 135 -1.86 13.45 4.08
CA VAL A 135 -2.67 12.35 4.62
C VAL A 135 -3.39 11.53 3.54
N MET A 136 -3.34 10.20 3.66
CA MET A 136 -4.07 9.20 2.87
C MET A 136 -4.95 8.37 3.82
N ALA A 137 -6.27 8.34 3.63
CA ALA A 137 -7.18 7.61 4.53
C ALA A 137 -7.70 6.31 3.87
N LEU A 138 -7.35 5.14 4.42
CA LEU A 138 -7.65 3.83 3.85
C LEU A 138 -9.15 3.63 3.71
N GLY A 139 -9.62 3.37 2.48
CA GLY A 139 -11.03 3.12 2.21
C GLY A 139 -11.93 4.38 2.18
N PHE A 140 -11.37 5.59 2.31
CA PHE A 140 -12.14 6.83 2.24
C PHE A 140 -12.08 7.49 0.87
N ARG A 141 -13.26 7.89 0.35
CA ARG A 141 -13.46 8.30 -1.04
C ARG A 141 -12.90 9.66 -1.42
N ASP A 142 -12.81 10.60 -0.50
CA ASP A 142 -13.01 11.99 -0.92
C ASP A 142 -11.76 12.82 -1.22
N ARG A 143 -10.53 12.36 -0.97
CA ARG A 143 -9.37 13.24 -1.25
C ARG A 143 -8.15 12.60 -1.91
N ARG A 144 -7.97 11.27 -1.89
CA ARG A 144 -6.93 10.54 -2.65
C ARG A 144 -7.45 9.14 -2.91
N VAL A 145 -7.54 8.72 -4.17
CA VAL A 145 -8.23 7.47 -4.55
C VAL A 145 -7.22 6.33 -4.55
N PHE A 146 -7.36 5.39 -3.62
CA PHE A 146 -6.47 4.22 -3.51
C PHE A 146 -7.21 2.95 -3.08
N LEU A 147 -6.71 1.81 -3.53
CA LEU A 147 -7.25 0.48 -3.28
C LEU A 147 -6.30 -0.31 -2.38
N ALA A 148 -6.84 -0.96 -1.35
CA ALA A 148 -6.07 -1.88 -0.51
C ALA A 148 -6.15 -3.32 -1.05
N ILE A 149 -5.00 -3.96 -1.17
CA ILE A 149 -4.86 -5.33 -1.67
C ILE A 149 -4.16 -6.17 -0.61
N ASP A 150 -4.69 -7.36 -0.34
CA ASP A 150 -4.06 -8.37 0.52
C ASP A 150 -3.51 -9.49 -0.39
N MET A 151 -2.22 -9.81 -0.26
CA MET A 151 -1.51 -10.83 -1.05
C MET A 151 -1.07 -12.01 -0.19
#